data_AF-A0A848ZAG5-F1
#
_entry.id   AF-A0A848ZAG5-F1
#
_cell.length_a   1.000
_cell.length_b   1.000
_cell.length_c   1.000
_cell.angle_alpha   90.00
_cell.angle_beta   90.00
_cell.angle_gamma   90.00
#
_symmetry.space_group_name_H-M   'P 1'
#
loop_
_entity.id
_entity.type
_entity.pdbx_description
1 polymer ?
#
loop_
_entity_poly.entity_id
_entity_poly.type
_entity_poly.pdbx_seq_one_letter_code
_entity_poly.pdbx_strand_id
1 'polypeptide(L)'
;MALPDSLPTEAFWQEDPFSFIKPEDFEALGIDPADIPPGTFPALKHPSHLPSRFGGNAYGFGFFEVYDRLSRKEMELIHSITSEEPEAIRDNYKKINSIYKNIGLLIRFSSQGMPYYLIP
;
A
#
# COMPACT_ATOMS: atom_id res chain seq x y z
N MET A 1 29.81 39.42 10.81
CA MET A 1 29.39 38.44 11.83
C MET A 1 28.20 39.07 12.54
N ALA A 2 26.97 38.58 12.52
CA ALA A 2 26.46 37.22 12.35
C ALA A 2 25.19 37.19 11.46
N LEU A 3 24.89 36.01 10.90
CA LEU A 3 23.66 35.67 10.15
C LEU A 3 22.51 35.48 11.15
N PRO A 4 21.25 35.80 10.81
CA PRO A 4 20.13 35.47 11.69
C PRO A 4 19.82 33.97 11.65
N ASP A 5 19.45 33.53 12.84
CA ASP A 5 19.24 32.17 13.31
C ASP A 5 18.39 31.27 12.41
N SER A 6 18.88 30.04 12.33
CA SER A 6 18.26 28.82 11.86
C SER A 6 16.76 28.76 12.20
N LEU A 7 15.94 28.47 11.19
CA LEU A 7 14.54 28.10 11.36
C LEU A 7 14.43 26.89 12.31
N PRO A 8 13.38 26.78 13.15
CA PRO A 8 13.31 25.73 14.15
C PRO A 8 13.14 24.37 13.46
N THR A 9 14.13 23.49 13.63
CA THR A 9 14.09 22.06 13.29
C THR A 9 13.14 21.27 14.21
N GLU A 10 12.13 21.92 14.79
CA GLU A 10 11.24 21.39 15.84
C GLU A 10 9.87 20.92 15.30
N ALA A 11 9.75 20.69 13.98
CA ALA A 11 8.55 20.07 13.40
C ALA A 11 8.64 18.52 13.31
N PHE A 12 9.76 17.91 13.74
CA PHE A 12 10.13 16.54 13.34
C PHE A 12 9.71 15.40 14.28
N TRP A 13 8.82 15.64 15.25
CA TRP A 13 8.32 14.60 16.15
C TRP A 13 6.79 14.61 16.26
N GLN A 14 6.09 14.87 15.16
CA GLN A 14 4.73 14.34 15.04
C GLN A 14 4.88 12.82 14.88
N GLU A 15 4.50 12.06 15.92
CA GLU A 15 4.33 10.62 15.79
C GLU A 15 3.45 10.37 14.58
N ASP A 16 4.04 9.76 13.58
CA ASP A 16 3.35 9.37 12.38
C ASP A 16 2.35 8.27 12.72
N PRO A 17 1.03 8.57 12.72
CA PRO A 17 0.01 7.65 13.20
C PRO A 17 -0.08 6.39 12.31
N PHE A 18 0.39 6.50 11.07
CA PHE A 18 0.32 5.44 10.08
C PHE A 18 1.66 4.76 9.82
N SER A 19 2.77 5.30 10.34
CA SER A 19 4.11 4.76 10.11
C SER A 19 4.42 4.71 8.60
N PHE A 20 4.39 5.88 7.96
CA PHE A 20 4.81 6.17 6.61
C PHE A 20 6.19 5.57 6.30
N ILE A 21 6.26 4.96 5.13
CA ILE A 21 7.48 4.41 4.55
C ILE A 21 8.18 5.56 3.85
N LYS A 22 9.45 5.77 4.19
CA LYS A 22 10.23 6.85 3.58
C LYS A 22 10.72 6.45 2.20
N PRO A 23 10.92 7.39 1.26
CA PRO A 23 11.46 7.10 -0.06
C PRO A 23 12.80 6.34 -0.02
N GLU A 24 13.62 6.58 1.00
CA GLU A 24 14.89 5.86 1.21
C GLU A 24 14.71 4.34 1.32
N ASP A 25 13.56 3.88 1.83
CA ASP A 25 13.26 2.46 2.06
C ASP A 25 12.60 1.80 0.83
N PHE A 26 12.21 2.56 -0.20
CA PHE A 26 11.43 2.06 -1.32
C PHE A 26 12.15 0.96 -2.08
N GLU A 27 13.43 1.16 -2.39
CA GLU A 27 14.23 0.16 -3.12
C GLU A 27 14.31 -1.16 -2.34
N ALA A 28 14.60 -1.08 -1.03
CA ALA A 28 14.70 -2.24 -0.15
C ALA A 28 13.37 -3.01 -0.02
N LEU A 29 12.25 -2.30 -0.12
CA LEU A 29 10.90 -2.85 -0.04
C LEU A 29 10.30 -3.18 -1.42
N GLY A 30 11.03 -2.92 -2.51
CA GLY A 30 10.53 -3.12 -3.88
C GLY A 30 9.31 -2.25 -4.22
N ILE A 31 9.19 -1.06 -3.62
CA ILE A 31 8.14 -0.10 -3.91
C ILE A 31 8.56 0.74 -5.11
N ASP A 32 7.73 0.76 -6.16
CA ASP A 32 7.91 1.65 -7.30
C ASP A 32 7.19 2.98 -7.02
N PRO A 33 7.89 4.13 -6.99
CA PRO A 33 7.25 5.44 -6.86
C PRO A 33 6.15 5.71 -7.89
N ALA A 34 6.27 5.15 -9.10
CA ALA A 34 5.27 5.33 -10.16
C ALA A 34 3.95 4.58 -9.89
N ASP A 35 3.96 3.63 -8.95
CA ASP A 35 2.78 2.90 -8.50
C ASP A 35 2.06 3.56 -7.32
N ILE A 36 2.60 4.66 -6.79
CA ILE A 36 1.98 5.47 -5.73
C ILE A 36 1.05 6.50 -6.40
N PRO A 37 -0.28 6.40 -6.23
CA PRO A 37 -1.20 7.39 -6.75
C PRO A 37 -0.92 8.79 -6.17
N PRO A 38 -1.04 9.86 -6.96
CA PRO A 38 -0.93 11.22 -6.45
C PRO A 38 -1.88 11.47 -5.29
N GLY A 39 -1.38 12.15 -4.25
CA GLY A 39 -2.14 12.40 -3.03
C GLY A 39 -2.24 11.19 -2.11
N THR A 40 -1.42 10.16 -2.29
CA THR A 40 -1.32 9.05 -1.33
C THR A 40 0.10 8.86 -0.83
N PHE A 41 0.23 8.30 0.37
CA PHE A 41 1.50 8.03 1.04
C PHE A 41 1.59 6.57 1.48
N PRO A 42 2.67 5.84 1.14
CA PRO A 42 2.85 4.47 1.59
C PRO A 42 3.12 4.42 3.10
N ALA A 43 2.48 3.51 3.81
CA ALA A 43 2.53 3.40 5.27
C ALA A 43 2.37 1.96 5.75
N LEU A 44 2.86 1.64 6.94
CA LEU A 44 2.78 0.30 7.54
C LEU A 44 1.48 0.06 8.33
N LYS A 45 0.78 1.13 8.70
CA LYS A 45 -0.54 1.09 9.34
C LYS A 45 -1.53 1.89 8.49
N HIS A 46 -2.81 1.68 8.76
CA HIS A 46 -3.91 2.33 8.03
C HIS A 46 -5.11 2.53 8.97
N PRO A 47 -6.03 3.46 8.66
CA PRO A 47 -7.30 3.54 9.38
C PRO A 47 -8.09 2.24 9.20
N SER A 48 -8.84 1.83 10.24
CA SER A 48 -9.61 0.58 10.21
C SER A 48 -10.60 0.50 9.06
N HIS A 49 -11.15 1.64 8.65
CA HIS A 49 -12.11 1.73 7.56
C HIS A 49 -11.82 2.94 6.68
N LEU A 50 -11.72 2.68 5.38
CA LEU A 50 -11.78 3.70 4.34
C LEU A 50 -12.74 3.22 3.25
N PRO A 51 -13.81 3.96 2.95
CA PRO A 51 -14.76 3.54 1.91
C PRO A 51 -14.06 3.36 0.57
N SER A 52 -14.25 2.20 -0.05
CA SER A 52 -13.82 1.96 -1.43
C SER A 52 -14.80 2.59 -2.41
N ARG A 53 -14.31 2.99 -3.58
CA ARG A 53 -15.13 3.54 -4.68
C ARG A 53 -16.20 2.57 -5.19
N PHE A 54 -16.10 1.29 -4.84
CA PHE A 54 -17.01 0.22 -5.26
C PHE A 54 -17.91 -0.30 -4.14
N GLY A 55 -17.81 0.25 -2.92
CA GLY A 55 -18.39 -0.34 -1.71
C GLY A 55 -17.32 -1.04 -0.86
N GLY A 56 -17.62 -1.25 0.42
CA GLY A 56 -16.71 -1.92 1.35
C GLY A 56 -15.46 -1.10 1.75
N ASN A 57 -14.41 -1.80 2.20
CA ASN A 57 -13.16 -1.21 2.69
C ASN A 57 -12.07 -1.22 1.60
N ALA A 58 -11.45 -0.07 1.35
CA ALA A 58 -10.37 0.12 0.37
C ALA A 58 -9.09 -0.69 0.67
N TYR A 59 -8.99 -1.29 1.86
CA TYR A 59 -7.88 -2.15 2.27
C TYR A 59 -8.16 -3.67 2.19
N GLY A 60 -9.29 -4.09 1.61
CA GLY A 60 -9.43 -5.47 1.13
C GLY A 60 -10.57 -6.33 1.70
N PHE A 61 -11.41 -5.83 2.62
CA PHE A 61 -12.50 -6.65 3.20
C PHE A 61 -13.78 -6.74 2.33
N GLY A 62 -13.76 -6.31 1.07
CA GLY A 62 -14.96 -6.18 0.23
C GLY A 62 -14.86 -6.77 -1.19
N PHE A 63 -13.93 -7.70 -1.46
CA PHE A 63 -13.65 -8.20 -2.82
C PHE A 63 -14.88 -8.68 -3.62
N PHE A 64 -15.97 -9.06 -2.96
CA PHE A 64 -17.20 -9.57 -3.59
C PHE A 64 -17.72 -8.68 -4.73
N GLU A 65 -17.58 -7.35 -4.63
CA GLU A 65 -18.15 -6.39 -5.59
C GLU A 65 -17.30 -6.21 -6.87
N VAL A 66 -16.04 -6.67 -6.88
CA VAL A 66 -15.10 -6.50 -8.00
C VAL A 66 -14.72 -7.81 -8.71
N TYR A 67 -15.26 -8.96 -8.27
CA TYR A 67 -15.01 -10.26 -8.93
C TYR A 67 -15.36 -10.27 -10.41
N ASP A 68 -16.45 -9.62 -10.81
CA ASP A 68 -16.87 -9.52 -12.22
C ASP A 68 -15.86 -8.80 -13.12
N ARG A 69 -14.86 -8.12 -12.53
CA ARG A 69 -13.82 -7.36 -13.25
C ARG A 69 -12.49 -8.08 -13.34
N LEU A 70 -12.34 -9.21 -12.63
CA LEU A 70 -11.11 -10.00 -12.64
C LEU A 70 -11.22 -11.10 -13.71
N SER A 71 -10.14 -11.31 -14.45
CA SER A 71 -10.01 -12.52 -15.27
C SER A 71 -9.90 -13.76 -14.37
N ARG A 72 -10.21 -14.95 -14.91
CA ARG A 72 -10.06 -16.22 -14.18
C ARG A 72 -8.67 -16.37 -13.55
N LYS A 73 -7.61 -16.01 -14.28
CA LYS A 73 -6.22 -16.10 -13.80
C LYS A 73 -5.92 -15.14 -12.65
N GLU A 74 -6.56 -13.97 -12.63
CA GLU A 74 -6.42 -13.02 -11.52
C GLU A 74 -7.19 -13.49 -10.30
N MET A 75 -8.41 -14.02 -10.49
CA MET A 75 -9.18 -14.63 -9.41
C MET A 75 -8.43 -15.81 -8.77
N GLU A 76 -7.89 -16.73 -9.57
CA GLU A 76 -7.09 -17.86 -9.09
C GLU A 76 -5.86 -17.38 -8.28
N LEU A 77 -5.19 -16.33 -8.75
CA LEU A 77 -4.05 -15.75 -8.02
C LEU A 77 -4.51 -15.13 -6.69
N ILE A 78 -5.57 -14.32 -6.68
CA ILE A 78 -6.08 -13.71 -5.44
C ILE A 78 -6.54 -14.78 -4.43
N HIS A 79 -7.19 -15.85 -4.89
CA HIS A 79 -7.58 -16.97 -4.03
C HIS A 79 -6.38 -17.78 -3.51
N SER A 80 -5.28 -17.87 -4.26
CA SER A 80 -4.05 -18.51 -3.75
C SER A 80 -3.38 -17.71 -2.63
N ILE A 81 -3.59 -16.39 -2.58
CA ILE A 81 -2.98 -15.48 -1.59
C ILE A 81 -3.76 -15.46 -0.27
N THR A 82 -5.05 -15.82 -0.29
CA THR A 82 -5.84 -15.95 0.94
C THR A 82 -5.39 -17.12 1.83
N SER A 83 -4.48 -17.97 1.34
CA SER A 83 -3.82 -19.00 2.13
C SER A 83 -2.56 -18.44 2.77
N GLU A 84 -2.26 -18.90 3.98
CA GLU A 84 -1.23 -18.46 4.93
C GLU A 84 0.24 -18.68 4.44
N GLU A 85 0.54 -18.35 3.18
CA GLU A 85 1.82 -18.59 2.51
C GLU A 85 2.48 -17.26 2.10
N PRO A 86 3.23 -16.61 3.00
CA PRO A 86 3.98 -15.39 2.70
C PRO A 86 4.91 -15.51 1.49
N GLU A 87 5.42 -16.71 1.20
CA GLU A 87 6.28 -16.96 0.04
C GLU A 87 5.53 -16.76 -1.29
N ALA A 88 4.27 -17.20 -1.39
CA ALA A 88 3.47 -17.02 -2.59
C ALA A 88 3.22 -15.53 -2.88
N ILE A 89 2.99 -14.73 -1.83
CA ILE A 89 2.87 -13.27 -1.93
C ILE A 89 4.19 -12.67 -2.41
N ARG A 90 5.30 -13.04 -1.76
CA ARG A 90 6.64 -12.54 -2.10
C ARG A 90 6.99 -12.79 -3.57
N ASP A 91 6.70 -13.98 -4.07
CA ASP A 91 7.07 -14.36 -5.43
C ASP A 91 6.16 -13.70 -6.49
N ASN A 92 4.98 -13.20 -6.08
CA ASN A 92 3.97 -12.62 -6.98
C ASN A 92 3.63 -11.14 -6.71
N TYR A 93 4.29 -10.47 -5.76
CA TYR A 93 3.86 -9.17 -5.22
C TYR A 93 3.56 -8.11 -6.30
N LYS A 94 4.37 -8.02 -7.36
CA LYS A 94 4.14 -7.08 -8.47
C LYS A 94 2.82 -7.33 -9.18
N LYS A 95 2.51 -8.60 -9.45
CA LYS A 95 1.28 -8.99 -10.13
C LYS A 95 0.06 -8.75 -9.24
N ILE A 96 0.19 -9.02 -7.95
CA ILE A 96 -0.84 -8.76 -6.93
C ILE A 96 -1.12 -7.26 -6.86
N ASN A 97 -0.07 -6.45 -6.73
CA ASN A 97 -0.16 -5.00 -6.67
C ASN A 97 -0.81 -4.40 -7.92
N SER A 98 -0.50 -4.95 -9.10
CA SER A 98 -1.14 -4.55 -10.36
C SER A 98 -2.65 -4.85 -10.36
N ILE A 99 -3.05 -6.04 -9.90
CA ILE A 99 -4.47 -6.39 -9.75
C ILE A 99 -5.15 -5.42 -8.78
N TYR A 100 -4.57 -5.21 -7.60
CA TYR A 100 -5.11 -4.31 -6.57
C TYR A 100 -5.20 -2.86 -7.04
N LYS A 101 -4.23 -2.39 -7.82
CA LYS A 101 -4.27 -1.09 -8.50
C LYS A 101 -5.46 -1.01 -9.45
N ASN A 102 -5.67 -2.03 -10.28
CA ASN A 102 -6.74 -2.06 -11.28
C ASN A 102 -8.14 -2.04 -10.64
N ILE A 103 -8.33 -2.75 -9.52
CA ILE A 103 -9.60 -2.75 -8.78
C ILE A 103 -9.71 -1.63 -7.74
N GLY A 104 -8.72 -0.72 -7.67
CA GLY A 104 -8.78 0.49 -6.85
C GLY A 104 -8.56 0.28 -5.35
N LEU A 105 -7.95 -0.83 -4.94
CA LEU A 105 -7.55 -1.04 -3.56
C LEU A 105 -6.29 -0.24 -3.23
N LEU A 106 -6.16 0.10 -1.95
CA LEU A 106 -5.06 0.87 -1.39
C LEU A 106 -4.12 0.03 -0.52
N ILE A 107 -4.28 -1.29 -0.48
CA ILE A 107 -3.28 -2.22 0.06
C ILE A 107 -2.32 -2.66 -1.05
N ARG A 108 -1.06 -2.86 -0.70
CA ARG A 108 0.02 -3.37 -1.56
C ARG A 108 0.90 -4.33 -0.76
N PHE A 109 1.74 -5.09 -1.44
CA PHE A 109 2.75 -5.95 -0.85
C PHE A 109 4.15 -5.52 -1.28
N SER A 110 5.10 -5.56 -0.35
CA SER A 110 6.52 -5.35 -0.60
C SER A 110 7.15 -6.56 -1.28
N SER A 111 8.38 -6.41 -1.76
CA SER A 111 9.24 -7.51 -2.24
C SER A 111 9.53 -8.59 -1.19
N GLN A 112 9.22 -8.32 0.08
CA GLN A 112 9.36 -9.25 1.20
C GLN A 112 8.03 -9.97 1.53
N GLY A 113 6.97 -9.68 0.78
CA GLY A 113 5.62 -10.22 1.03
C GLY A 113 4.86 -9.51 2.15
N MET A 114 5.39 -8.40 2.68
CA MET A 114 4.76 -7.65 3.77
C MET A 114 3.75 -6.63 3.22
N PRO A 115 2.54 -6.54 3.81
CA PRO A 115 1.56 -5.55 3.37
C PRO A 115 1.99 -4.13 3.75
N TYR A 116 1.69 -3.18 2.89
CA TYR A 116 1.71 -1.75 3.16
C TYR A 116 0.50 -1.08 2.53
N TYR A 117 0.21 0.14 2.96
CA TYR A 117 -1.05 0.83 2.70
C TYR A 117 -0.78 2.19 2.09
N LEU A 118 -1.59 2.57 1.11
CA LEU A 118 -1.59 3.88 0.49
C LEU A 118 -2.63 4.73 1.23
N ILE A 119 -2.15 5.69 2.02
CA ILE A 119 -2.97 6.60 2.82
C ILE A 119 -3.27 7.85 2.00
N PRO A 120 -4.54 8.15 1.65
CA PRO A 120 -4.93 9.35 0.91
C PRO A 120 -4.87 10.63 1.77
#